data_AF-A0A9P6GWX6-F1
#
_entry.id   AF-A0A9P6GWX6-F1
#
_cell.length_a   1.000
_cell.length_b   1.000
_cell.length_c   1.000
_cell.angle_alpha   90.00
_cell.angle_beta   90.00
_cell.angle_gamma   90.00
#
_symmetry.space_group_name_H-M   'P 1'
#
loop_
_entity.id
_entity.type
_entity.pdbx_description
1 polymer ?
#
loop_
_entity_poly.entity_id
_entity_poly.type
_entity_poly.pdbx_seq_one_letter_code
_entity_poly.pdbx_strand_id
1 'polypeptide(L)'
;VEDVERTKKISSLKVDTLRLDAVIKAVETYVRDNTPKNMSDIARLLQAAQICYQEMTRKEVKPSVWKESILKKIATLEAKAKLLSKVREFGVLSAEEKLEAKKIMRELNLRSCLQHDLSEAIAIFSEKCAVYSKKLEVSQRRKEYRQHNQSFELYRSNFYRQLGGAQKVDHGVQKEEIKSFWNTMWNKSD
;
A
#
# COMPACT_ATOMS: atom_id res chain seq x y z
N VAL A 1 -5.43 31.47 -0.03
CA VAL A 1 -5.91 30.26 0.68
C VAL A 1 -4.66 29.60 1.21
N GLU A 2 -4.44 29.66 2.52
CA GLU A 2 -3.31 29.00 3.18
C GLU A 2 -3.32 27.51 2.82
N ASP A 3 -2.13 26.91 2.71
CA ASP A 3 -1.96 25.52 2.29
C ASP A 3 -2.44 24.58 3.42
N VAL A 4 -3.75 24.28 3.40
CA VAL A 4 -4.45 23.51 4.44
C VAL A 4 -4.26 22.02 4.16
N GLU A 5 -3.60 21.31 5.08
CA GLU A 5 -3.41 19.87 4.96
C GLU A 5 -4.76 19.14 4.91
N ARG A 6 -4.94 18.33 3.86
CA ARG A 6 -6.21 17.64 3.62
C ARG A 6 -6.32 16.39 4.49
N THR A 7 -7.27 16.39 5.40
CA THR A 7 -7.60 15.25 6.24
C THR A 7 -8.28 14.13 5.42
N LYS A 8 -7.90 12.87 5.67
CA LYS A 8 -8.50 11.68 5.04
C LYS A 8 -9.97 11.51 5.42
N LYS A 9 -10.81 11.19 4.43
CA LYS A 9 -12.21 10.78 4.66
C LYS A 9 -12.26 9.41 5.32
N ILE A 10 -13.06 9.29 6.38
CA ILE A 10 -13.25 8.05 7.16
C ILE A 10 -14.71 7.64 7.05
N SER A 11 -14.97 6.36 6.79
CA SER A 11 -16.32 5.79 6.82
C SER A 11 -16.85 5.80 8.25
N SER A 12 -18.13 6.12 8.44
CA SER A 12 -18.79 6.11 9.75
C SER A 12 -18.61 4.79 10.50
N LEU A 13 -18.54 3.66 9.77
CA LEU A 13 -18.32 2.33 10.32
C LEU A 13 -16.90 2.10 10.89
N LYS A 14 -15.95 2.99 10.61
CA LYS A 14 -14.56 2.93 11.08
C LYS A 14 -14.20 4.04 12.06
N VAL A 15 -15.17 4.86 12.42
CA VAL A 15 -14.96 5.93 13.40
C VAL A 15 -14.82 5.30 14.78
N ASP A 16 -13.76 5.69 15.49
CA ASP A 16 -13.57 5.42 16.89
C ASP A 16 -14.33 6.48 17.68
N THR A 17 -15.54 6.11 18.12
CA THR A 17 -16.46 7.03 18.78
C THR A 17 -15.89 7.58 20.08
N LEU A 18 -15.13 6.78 20.84
CA LEU A 18 -14.52 7.21 22.10
C LEU A 18 -13.49 8.31 21.88
N ARG A 19 -12.60 8.13 20.88
CA ARG A 19 -11.61 9.15 20.52
C ARG A 19 -12.27 10.38 19.92
N LEU A 20 -13.32 10.20 19.11
CA LEU A 20 -14.08 11.31 18.55
C LEU A 20 -14.74 12.15 19.65
N ASP A 21 -15.40 11.52 20.62
CA ASP A 21 -16.05 12.19 21.74
C ASP A 21 -15.04 12.97 22.60
N ALA A 22 -13.84 12.42 22.80
CA ALA A 22 -12.76 13.12 23.50
C ALA A 22 -12.34 14.40 22.77
N VAL A 23 -12.18 14.33 21.43
CA VAL A 23 -11.86 15.50 20.60
C VAL A 23 -13.00 16.52 20.64
N ILE A 24 -14.26 16.08 20.51
CA ILE A 24 -15.43 16.96 20.59
C ILE A 24 -15.46 17.70 21.93
N LYS A 25 -15.28 16.99 23.05
CA LYS A 25 -15.25 17.62 24.38
C LYS A 25 -14.12 18.63 24.55
N ALA A 26 -12.93 18.34 23.99
CA ALA A 26 -11.81 19.28 24.02
C ALA A 26 -12.13 20.56 23.24
N VAL A 27 -12.74 20.42 22.06
CA VAL A 27 -13.20 21.54 21.22
C VAL A 27 -14.29 22.34 21.93
N GLU A 28 -15.30 21.67 22.51
CA GLU A 28 -16.36 22.33 23.27
C GLU A 28 -15.81 23.15 24.44
N THR A 29 -14.84 22.59 25.18
CA THR A 29 -14.20 23.29 26.29
C THR A 29 -13.46 24.52 25.80
N TYR A 30 -12.69 24.39 24.71
CA TYR A 30 -11.95 25.51 24.12
C TYR A 30 -12.88 26.64 23.63
N VAL A 31 -14.01 26.29 22.99
CA VAL A 31 -14.97 27.26 22.43
C VAL A 31 -15.71 28.04 23.51
N ARG A 32 -15.94 27.45 24.70
CA ARG A 32 -16.54 28.16 25.84
C ARG A 32 -15.68 29.34 26.25
N ASP A 33 -14.36 29.18 26.25
CA ASP A 33 -13.42 30.24 26.62
C ASP A 33 -13.04 31.13 25.42
N ASN A 34 -13.12 30.59 24.20
CA ASN A 34 -12.70 31.24 22.95
C ASN A 34 -13.78 31.12 21.88
N THR A 35 -14.85 31.92 22.01
CA THR A 35 -15.95 31.89 21.06
C THR A 35 -15.49 32.35 19.65
N PRO A 36 -15.66 31.52 18.60
CA PRO A 36 -15.25 31.88 17.25
C PRO A 36 -16.09 33.05 16.72
N LYS A 37 -15.44 34.05 16.13
CA LYS A 37 -16.09 35.32 15.73
C LYS A 37 -16.44 35.36 14.25
N ASN A 38 -15.81 34.51 13.44
CA ASN A 38 -15.99 34.47 12.00
C ASN A 38 -15.90 33.03 11.47
N MET A 39 -16.30 32.85 10.22
CA MET A 39 -16.29 31.54 9.55
C MET A 39 -14.89 30.92 9.46
N SER A 40 -13.85 31.75 9.34
CA SER A 40 -12.46 31.27 9.27
C SER A 40 -12.02 30.64 10.58
N ASP A 41 -12.43 31.19 11.72
CA ASP A 41 -12.15 30.61 13.04
C ASP A 41 -12.83 29.25 13.21
N ILE A 42 -14.09 29.13 12.75
CA ILE A 42 -14.81 27.85 12.74
C ILE A 42 -14.09 26.83 11.84
N ALA A 43 -13.66 27.24 10.65
CA ALA A 43 -12.96 26.36 9.72
C ALA A 43 -11.63 25.85 10.29
N ARG A 44 -10.85 26.74 10.92
CA ARG A 44 -9.59 26.37 11.60
C ARG A 44 -9.82 25.40 12.76
N LEU A 45 -10.86 25.64 13.56
CA LEU A 45 -11.22 24.78 14.68
C LEU A 45 -11.62 23.38 14.21
N LEU A 46 -12.46 23.29 13.17
CA LEU A 46 -12.85 22.02 12.56
C LEU A 46 -11.64 21.28 11.99
N GLN A 47 -10.73 21.99 11.31
CA GLN A 47 -9.50 21.40 10.80
C GLN A 47 -8.62 20.87 11.93
N ALA A 48 -8.41 21.65 13.00
CA ALA A 48 -7.63 21.23 14.16
C ALA A 48 -8.22 19.97 14.81
N ALA A 49 -9.55 19.91 14.95
CA ALA A 49 -10.25 18.73 15.46
C ALA A 49 -10.03 17.49 14.57
N GLN A 50 -10.11 17.66 13.25
CA GLN A 50 -9.88 16.57 12.29
C GLN A 50 -8.45 16.06 12.33
N ILE A 51 -7.45 16.96 12.40
CA ILE A 51 -6.03 16.61 12.51
C ILE A 51 -5.79 15.86 13.83
N CYS A 52 -6.27 16.41 14.95
CA CYS A 52 -6.13 15.80 16.27
C CYS A 52 -6.69 14.37 16.29
N TYR A 53 -7.90 14.17 15.76
CA TYR A 53 -8.49 12.84 15.66
C TYR A 53 -7.64 11.89 14.81
N GLN A 54 -7.08 12.36 13.69
CA GLN A 54 -6.22 11.55 12.82
C GLN A 54 -4.93 11.13 13.50
N GLU A 55 -4.31 12.04 14.25
CA GLU A 55 -3.10 11.74 15.02
C GLU A 55 -3.39 10.74 16.14
N MET A 56 -4.46 10.96 16.90
CA MET A 56 -4.88 10.06 18.00
C MET A 56 -5.26 8.65 17.54
N THR A 57 -5.75 8.51 16.29
CA THR A 57 -6.13 7.23 15.69
C THR A 57 -5.05 6.63 14.79
N ARG A 58 -3.95 7.35 14.55
CA ARG A 58 -2.85 6.88 13.72
C ARG A 58 -2.18 5.70 14.39
N LYS A 59 -2.18 4.56 13.71
CA LYS A 59 -1.39 3.39 14.12
C LYS A 59 -0.01 3.48 13.48
N GLU A 60 1.03 3.31 14.28
CA GLU A 60 2.38 3.13 13.76
C GLU A 60 2.45 1.83 12.95
N VAL A 61 2.83 1.95 11.68
CA VAL A 61 3.00 0.79 10.80
C VAL A 61 4.46 0.39 10.84
N LYS A 62 4.75 -0.76 11.44
CA LYS A 62 6.09 -1.35 11.36
C LYS A 62 6.34 -1.86 9.93
N PRO A 63 7.43 -1.46 9.27
CA PRO A 63 7.76 -1.97 7.95
C PRO A 63 8.01 -3.48 8.04
N SER A 64 7.41 -4.23 7.12
CA SER A 64 7.57 -5.69 7.07
C SER A 64 8.80 -6.07 6.25
N VAL A 65 9.79 -6.70 6.90
CA VAL A 65 11.00 -7.24 6.27
C VAL A 65 10.72 -8.51 5.45
N TRP A 66 9.49 -9.04 5.52
CA TRP A 66 9.13 -10.31 4.88
C TRP A 66 9.33 -10.28 3.36
N LYS A 67 8.91 -9.20 2.68
CA LYS A 67 9.02 -9.10 1.21
C LYS A 67 10.48 -9.18 0.77
N GLU A 68 11.36 -8.42 1.42
CA GLU A 68 12.80 -8.40 1.13
C GLU A 68 13.44 -9.76 1.43
N SER A 69 13.06 -10.40 2.54
CA SER A 69 13.53 -11.74 2.90
C SER A 69 13.16 -12.79 1.83
N ILE A 70 11.94 -12.75 1.29
CA ILE A 70 11.52 -13.66 0.22
C ILE A 70 12.27 -13.37 -1.08
N LEU A 71 12.45 -12.10 -1.45
CA LEU A 71 13.22 -11.72 -2.64
C LEU A 71 14.68 -12.19 -2.54
N LYS A 72 15.31 -12.04 -1.37
CA LYS A 72 16.68 -12.54 -1.13
C LYS A 72 16.76 -14.06 -1.26
N LYS A 73 15.74 -14.80 -0.78
CA LYS A 73 15.67 -16.26 -0.94
C LYS A 73 15.57 -16.66 -2.41
N ILE A 74 14.71 -15.99 -3.20
CA ILE A 74 14.59 -16.23 -4.64
C ILE A 74 15.93 -16.00 -5.33
N ALA A 75 16.57 -14.85 -5.11
CA ALA A 75 17.86 -14.53 -5.72
C ALA A 75 18.96 -15.56 -5.37
N THR A 76 18.98 -16.06 -4.13
CA THR A 76 19.93 -17.09 -3.70
C THR A 76 19.67 -18.41 -4.43
N LEU A 77 18.41 -18.82 -4.57
CA LEU A 77 18.03 -20.06 -5.27
C LEU A 77 18.30 -19.97 -6.77
N GLU A 78 18.02 -18.82 -7.40
CA GLU A 78 18.34 -18.56 -8.81
C GLU A 78 19.85 -18.59 -9.07
N ALA A 79 20.66 -18.03 -8.16
CA ALA A 79 22.12 -18.12 -8.24
C ALA A 79 22.61 -19.58 -8.16
N LYS A 80 22.05 -20.39 -7.25
CA LYS A 80 22.36 -21.83 -7.16
C LYS A 80 21.99 -22.57 -8.45
N ALA A 81 20.79 -22.34 -8.98
CA ALA A 81 20.34 -22.95 -10.24
C ALA A 81 21.23 -22.54 -11.43
N LYS A 82 21.59 -21.26 -11.53
CA LYS A 82 22.46 -20.74 -12.58
C LYS A 82 23.86 -21.35 -12.54
N LEU A 83 24.43 -21.51 -11.34
CA LEU A 83 25.71 -22.18 -11.16
C LEU A 83 25.66 -23.63 -11.63
N LEU A 84 24.61 -24.38 -11.27
CA LEU A 84 24.45 -25.77 -11.70
C LEU A 84 24.21 -25.90 -13.21
N SER A 85 23.45 -24.98 -13.83
CA SER A 85 23.30 -24.95 -15.30
C SER A 85 24.65 -24.76 -15.99
N LYS A 86 25.51 -23.88 -15.47
CA LYS A 86 26.87 -23.68 -15.98
C LYS A 86 27.73 -24.94 -15.85
N VAL A 87 27.59 -25.70 -14.76
CA VAL A 87 28.27 -27.01 -14.58
C VAL A 87 27.75 -28.03 -15.58
N ARG A 88 26.44 -28.09 -15.78
CA ARG A 88 25.78 -29.01 -16.72
C ARG A 88 26.24 -28.79 -18.16
N GLU A 89 26.38 -27.52 -18.55
CA GLU A 89 26.82 -27.09 -19.89
C GLU A 89 28.35 -27.14 -20.07
N PHE A 90 29.09 -27.71 -19.11
CA PHE A 90 30.56 -27.78 -19.12
C PHE A 90 31.25 -26.41 -19.27
N GLY A 91 30.65 -25.35 -18.73
CA GLY A 91 31.21 -24.00 -18.78
C GLY A 91 32.49 -23.83 -17.95
N VAL A 92 33.27 -22.79 -18.26
CA VAL A 92 34.51 -22.46 -17.52
C VAL A 92 34.16 -21.99 -16.11
N LEU A 93 34.50 -22.80 -15.11
CA LEU A 93 34.24 -22.53 -13.69
C LEU A 93 35.52 -22.15 -12.95
N SER A 94 35.43 -21.15 -12.07
CA SER A 94 36.50 -20.83 -11.12
C SER A 94 36.68 -21.94 -10.08
N ALA A 95 37.80 -21.94 -9.35
CA ALA A 95 38.03 -22.90 -8.27
C ALA A 95 36.96 -22.80 -7.16
N GLU A 96 36.52 -21.58 -6.86
CA GLU A 96 35.48 -21.29 -5.87
C GLU A 96 34.11 -21.78 -6.33
N GLU A 97 33.74 -21.53 -7.59
CA GLU A 97 32.49 -22.01 -8.19
C GLU A 97 32.40 -23.54 -8.18
N LYS A 98 33.52 -24.23 -8.44
CA LYS A 98 33.59 -25.71 -8.37
C LYS A 98 33.36 -26.24 -6.95
N LEU A 99 33.88 -25.55 -5.94
CA LEU A 99 33.69 -25.92 -4.53
C LEU A 99 32.23 -25.71 -4.11
N GLU A 100 31.64 -24.57 -4.47
CA GLU A 100 30.26 -24.24 -4.14
C GLU A 100 29.27 -25.18 -4.84
N ALA A 101 29.49 -25.51 -6.13
CA ALA A 101 28.66 -26.49 -6.83
C ALA A 101 28.68 -27.87 -6.15
N LYS A 102 29.86 -28.35 -5.71
CA LYS A 102 29.97 -29.60 -4.94
C LYS A 102 29.23 -29.52 -3.61
N LYS A 103 29.30 -28.38 -2.92
CA LYS A 103 28.57 -28.15 -1.66
C LYS A 103 27.07 -28.19 -1.88
N ILE A 104 26.55 -27.51 -2.89
CA ILE A 104 25.13 -27.51 -3.26
C ILE A 104 24.65 -28.94 -3.58
N MET A 105 25.41 -29.70 -4.36
CA MET A 105 25.05 -31.08 -4.69
C MET A 105 25.05 -32.00 -3.47
N ARG A 106 26.01 -31.81 -2.54
CA ARG A 106 26.01 -32.53 -1.25
C ARG A 106 24.80 -32.18 -0.38
N GLU A 107 24.38 -30.92 -0.35
CA GLU A 107 23.15 -30.50 0.37
C GLU A 107 21.90 -31.24 -0.13
N LEU A 108 21.90 -31.64 -1.41
CA LEU A 108 20.81 -32.39 -2.05
C LEU A 108 21.04 -33.91 -2.06
N ASN A 109 22.16 -34.41 -1.53
CA ASN A 109 22.60 -35.81 -1.62
C ASN A 109 22.73 -36.33 -3.07
N LEU A 110 23.09 -35.46 -4.02
CA LEU A 110 23.23 -35.78 -5.44
C LEU A 110 24.71 -35.76 -5.88
N ARG A 111 25.06 -36.47 -6.96
CA ARG A 111 26.43 -36.50 -7.49
C ARG A 111 26.62 -35.47 -8.59
N SER A 112 27.58 -34.57 -8.39
CA SER A 112 27.89 -33.51 -9.37
C SER A 112 28.44 -34.00 -10.71
N CYS A 113 28.85 -35.27 -10.81
CA CYS A 113 29.37 -35.85 -12.05
C CYS A 113 28.27 -36.40 -12.97
N LEU A 114 27.04 -36.55 -12.47
CA LEU A 114 25.92 -37.13 -13.22
C LEU A 114 25.05 -36.01 -13.81
N GLN A 115 24.81 -36.07 -15.11
CA GLN A 115 24.02 -35.07 -15.83
C GLN A 115 22.53 -35.07 -15.42
N HIS A 116 21.96 -36.24 -15.10
CA HIS A 116 20.58 -36.33 -14.60
C HIS A 116 20.45 -35.72 -13.19
N ASP A 117 21.39 -36.01 -12.28
CA ASP A 117 21.45 -35.41 -10.94
C ASP A 117 21.54 -33.87 -11.00
N LEU A 118 22.34 -33.33 -11.92
CA LEU A 118 22.40 -31.88 -12.13
C LEU A 118 21.05 -31.31 -12.60
N SER A 119 20.36 -32.03 -13.48
CA SER A 119 19.05 -31.61 -13.99
C SER A 119 17.97 -31.67 -12.90
N GLU A 120 18.00 -32.69 -12.05
CA GLU A 120 17.13 -32.81 -10.88
C GLU A 120 17.38 -31.69 -9.88
N ALA A 121 18.65 -31.40 -9.56
CA ALA A 121 19.01 -30.31 -8.67
C ALA A 121 18.53 -28.94 -9.19
N ILE A 122 18.69 -28.68 -10.49
CA ILE A 122 18.16 -27.46 -11.13
C ILE A 122 16.64 -27.40 -10.99
N ALA A 123 15.93 -28.50 -11.28
CA ALA A 123 14.48 -28.57 -11.17
C ALA A 123 14.00 -28.29 -9.73
N ILE A 124 14.65 -28.87 -8.72
CA ILE A 124 14.35 -28.62 -7.30
C ILE A 124 14.48 -27.13 -6.96
N PHE A 125 15.54 -26.46 -7.42
CA PHE A 125 15.72 -25.03 -7.16
C PHE A 125 14.71 -24.17 -7.92
N SER A 126 14.42 -24.50 -9.19
CA SER A 126 13.41 -23.82 -10.00
C SER A 126 12.01 -23.94 -9.38
N GLU A 127 11.63 -25.11 -8.89
CA GLU A 127 10.36 -25.32 -8.19
C GLU A 127 10.29 -24.49 -6.90
N LYS A 128 11.35 -24.50 -6.08
CA LYS A 128 11.43 -23.66 -4.88
C LYS A 128 11.31 -22.17 -5.22
N CYS A 129 11.96 -21.70 -6.28
CA CYS A 129 11.81 -20.33 -6.78
C CYS A 129 10.35 -20.04 -7.13
N ALA A 130 9.70 -20.91 -7.92
CA ALA A 130 8.31 -20.75 -8.32
C ALA A 130 7.37 -20.66 -7.11
N VAL A 131 7.58 -21.49 -6.08
CA VAL A 131 6.83 -21.44 -4.82
C VAL A 131 6.99 -20.09 -4.12
N TYR A 132 8.22 -19.57 -4.01
CA TYR A 132 8.46 -18.28 -3.37
C TYR A 132 7.91 -17.10 -4.18
N SER A 133 8.03 -17.13 -5.51
CA SER A 133 7.41 -16.16 -6.40
C SER A 133 5.89 -16.17 -6.28
N LYS A 134 5.29 -17.37 -6.19
CA LYS A 134 3.84 -17.51 -5.96
C LYS A 134 3.40 -16.90 -4.63
N LYS A 135 4.19 -17.05 -3.57
CA LYS A 135 3.91 -16.41 -2.26
C LYS A 135 3.86 -14.90 -2.37
N LEU A 136 4.77 -14.27 -3.11
CA LEU A 136 4.76 -12.82 -3.34
C LEU A 136 3.50 -12.39 -4.11
N GLU A 137 3.20 -13.11 -5.19
CA GLU A 137 2.04 -12.85 -6.04
C GLU A 137 0.72 -12.95 -5.27
N VAL A 138 0.53 -14.03 -4.49
CA VAL A 138 -0.66 -14.20 -3.63
C VAL A 138 -0.75 -13.11 -2.57
N SER A 139 0.37 -12.71 -1.97
CA SER A 139 0.39 -11.62 -0.99
C SER A 139 -0.07 -10.30 -1.60
N GLN A 140 0.38 -10.00 -2.82
CA GLN A 140 -0.02 -8.81 -3.56
C GLN A 140 -1.50 -8.84 -3.93
N ARG A 141 -1.99 -9.94 -4.51
CA ARG A 141 -3.42 -10.12 -4.81
C ARG A 141 -4.32 -9.96 -3.59
N ARG A 142 -3.90 -10.47 -2.42
CA ARG A 142 -4.66 -10.31 -1.17
C ARG A 142 -4.71 -8.85 -0.70
N LYS A 143 -3.71 -8.03 -1.01
CA LYS A 143 -3.75 -6.59 -0.69
C LYS A 143 -4.74 -5.87 -1.59
N GLU A 144 -4.65 -6.12 -2.89
CA GLU A 144 -5.55 -5.56 -3.91
C GLU A 144 -7.00 -5.95 -3.64
N TYR A 145 -7.25 -7.24 -3.40
CA TYR A 145 -8.58 -7.74 -3.04
C TYR A 145 -9.13 -7.03 -1.80
N ARG A 146 -8.35 -6.89 -0.72
CA ARG A 146 -8.80 -6.19 0.49
C ARG A 146 -9.11 -4.72 0.23
N GLN A 147 -8.30 -4.05 -0.60
CA GLN A 147 -8.54 -2.66 -0.98
C GLN A 147 -9.80 -2.49 -1.82
N HIS A 148 -10.01 -3.37 -2.79
CA HIS A 148 -11.19 -3.38 -3.65
C HIS A 148 -12.44 -3.72 -2.85
N ASN A 149 -12.38 -4.74 -1.99
CA ASN A 149 -13.47 -5.14 -1.12
C ASN A 149 -13.85 -4.03 -0.14
N GLN A 150 -12.86 -3.38 0.50
CA GLN A 150 -13.11 -2.22 1.35
C GLN A 150 -13.80 -1.08 0.57
N SER A 151 -13.37 -0.84 -0.67
CA SER A 151 -13.98 0.18 -1.51
C SER A 151 -15.41 -0.20 -1.90
N PHE A 152 -15.67 -1.47 -2.19
CA PHE A 152 -17.01 -1.97 -2.49
C PHE A 152 -17.97 -1.85 -1.30
N GLU A 153 -17.51 -2.25 -0.10
CA GLU A 153 -18.33 -2.26 1.12
C GLU A 153 -18.59 -0.84 1.65
N LEU A 154 -17.56 0.01 1.71
CA LEU A 154 -17.64 1.30 2.41
C LEU A 154 -17.77 2.50 1.46
N TYR A 155 -17.30 2.35 0.22
CA TYR A 155 -17.17 3.45 -0.74
C TYR A 155 -17.71 3.06 -2.13
N ARG A 156 -18.88 2.41 -2.14
CA ARG A 156 -19.47 1.72 -3.30
C ARG A 156 -19.53 2.57 -4.57
N SER A 157 -19.86 3.86 -4.45
CA SER A 157 -19.85 4.81 -5.59
C SER A 157 -18.46 4.97 -6.20
N ASN A 158 -17.41 5.09 -5.37
CA ASN A 158 -16.03 5.15 -5.85
C ASN A 158 -15.61 3.84 -6.52
N PHE A 159 -16.01 2.70 -5.96
CA PHE A 159 -15.74 1.39 -6.57
C PHE A 159 -16.32 1.28 -7.99
N TYR A 160 -17.59 1.65 -8.19
CA TYR A 160 -18.18 1.63 -9.54
C TYR A 160 -17.59 2.66 -10.50
N ARG A 161 -17.21 3.85 -10.00
CA ARG A 161 -16.45 4.83 -10.80
C ARG A 161 -15.11 4.30 -11.29
N GLN A 162 -14.46 3.45 -10.49
CA GLN A 162 -13.19 2.81 -10.89
C GLN A 162 -13.42 1.72 -11.95
N LEU A 163 -14.55 1.01 -11.90
CA LEU A 163 -14.90 -0.02 -12.89
C LEU A 163 -15.26 0.57 -14.27
N GLY A 164 -15.94 1.72 -14.31
CA GLY A 164 -16.32 2.39 -15.57
C GLY A 164 -15.17 3.08 -16.31
N GLY A 165 -13.93 2.91 -15.86
CA GLY A 165 -12.81 3.79 -16.20
C GLY A 165 -12.99 5.14 -15.49
N ALA A 166 -11.89 5.76 -15.06
CA ALA A 166 -11.96 7.07 -14.42
C ALA A 166 -12.50 8.11 -15.42
N GLN A 167 -13.83 8.27 -15.47
CA GLN A 167 -14.47 9.29 -16.25
C GLN A 167 -13.94 10.62 -15.73
N LYS A 168 -13.18 11.35 -16.55
CA LYS A 168 -12.84 12.74 -16.27
C LYS A 168 -14.18 13.46 -16.16
N VAL A 169 -14.56 13.78 -14.93
CA VAL A 169 -15.68 14.68 -14.70
C VAL A 169 -15.16 16.05 -15.10
N ASP A 170 -15.39 16.42 -16.35
CA ASP A 170 -15.17 17.78 -16.80
C ASP A 170 -16.33 18.61 -16.23
N HIS A 171 -16.02 19.45 -15.24
CA HIS A 171 -17.01 20.38 -14.71
C HIS A 171 -17.09 21.53 -15.69
N GLY A 172 -17.91 21.40 -16.74
CA GLY A 172 -18.12 22.41 -17.78
C GLY A 172 -18.81 23.70 -17.29
N VAL A 173 -18.81 23.95 -15.98
CA VAL A 173 -19.39 25.15 -15.38
C VAL A 173 -18.26 26.15 -15.15
N GLN A 174 -18.37 27.33 -15.75
CA GLN A 174 -17.36 28.37 -15.56
C GLN A 174 -17.37 28.84 -14.10
N LYS A 175 -16.19 29.10 -13.53
CA LYS A 175 -16.08 29.50 -12.11
C LYS A 175 -16.86 30.79 -11.83
N GLU A 176 -16.95 31.64 -12.85
CA GLU A 176 -17.66 32.90 -12.87
C GLU A 176 -19.17 32.70 -12.75
N GLU A 177 -19.72 31.67 -13.40
CA GLU A 177 -21.15 31.29 -13.31
C GLU A 177 -21.48 30.71 -11.93
N ILE A 178 -20.57 29.90 -11.36
CA ILE A 178 -20.74 29.39 -9.99
C ILE A 178 -20.74 30.58 -9.02
N LYS A 179 -19.82 31.53 -9.19
CA LYS A 179 -19.69 32.70 -8.33
C LYS A 179 -20.90 33.63 -8.44
N SER A 180 -21.41 33.88 -9.66
CA SER A 180 -22.60 34.70 -9.87
C SER A 180 -23.84 34.05 -9.27
N PHE A 181 -24.04 32.75 -9.49
CA PHE A 181 -25.16 31.98 -8.92
C PHE A 181 -25.21 32.07 -7.39
N TRP A 182 -24.08 31.83 -6.71
CA TRP A 182 -24.04 31.92 -5.25
C TRP A 182 -24.17 33.36 -4.74
N ASN A 183 -23.62 34.34 -5.46
CA ASN A 183 -23.83 35.76 -5.14
C ASN A 183 -25.31 36.14 -5.19
N THR A 184 -26.07 35.66 -6.19
CA THR A 184 -27.52 35.93 -6.29
C THR A 184 -28.31 35.27 -5.16
N MET A 185 -27.89 34.09 -4.69
CA MET A 185 -28.56 33.39 -3.60
C MET A 185 -28.26 33.97 -2.21
N TRP A 186 -27.06 34.50 -2.00
CA TRP A 186 -26.59 34.90 -0.66
C TRP A 186 -26.68 36.40 -0.40
N ASN A 187 -26.66 37.23 -1.45
CA ASN A 187 -26.93 38.64 -1.30
C ASN A 187 -28.44 38.83 -1.52
N LYS A 188 -29.18 39.09 -0.44
CA LYS A 188 -30.52 39.67 -0.59
C LYS A 188 -30.35 41.00 -1.31
N SER A 189 -31.15 41.24 -2.34
CA SER A 189 -31.31 42.58 -2.90
C SER A 189 -31.78 43.48 -1.75
N ASP A 190 -30.96 44.45 -1.39
CA ASP A 190 -31.40 45.58 -0.56
C ASP A 190 -32.56 46.32 -1.25
#